data_AF-A0A3R6WZ83-F1
#
_entry.id   AF-A0A3R6WZ83-F1
#
_cell.length_a   1.000
_cell.length_b   1.000
_cell.length_c   1.000
_cell.angle_alpha   90.00
_cell.angle_beta   90.00
_cell.angle_gamma   90.00
#
_symmetry.space_group_name_H-M   'P 1'
#
loop_
_entity.id
_entity.type
_entity.pdbx_description
1 polymer ?
#
loop_
_entity_poly.entity_id
_entity_poly.type
_entity_poly.pdbx_seq_one_letter_code
_entity_poly.pdbx_strand_id
1 'polypeptide(L)'
;MKHCEPLLVRFFKEEKMKDMQQMTLGSMAMDLNASNNFAFEATVQAGSIRSNGDELKQYVQQHMAKYEMRTYVGDDAIKKMKKDRADLNKLVSDVEKRRKEIKKQYTKPLTEFEQEVKNLITFVQEPIDHLNEKIRVEEEKLKAETRKKIQLFYVEYVKTTDLINEVEYRTQLFKQIYDQKWENMSVPQKTWKTAIMSAVNQYLEGKQILLSMNEPEFFPEALLCLQKTQKCDDAIALIKQKVSDRQERERIRIEAEAKAKAQYEAELKKKEAEQKKRIEEEIRKREAEIKKKMVADNQSALNFEKHTTKTEMKSASPVMPNNSASPKKEAGMVTFSVRKQDAQKVEQFLFMNDIRYKMGLEG
;
A
#
# COMPACT_ATOMS: atom_id res chain seq x y z
N MET A 1 4.14 -39.65 22.37
CA MET A 1 5.21 -39.97 23.33
C MET A 1 6.09 -38.73 23.50
N LYS A 2 5.87 -37.96 24.56
CA LYS A 2 6.71 -36.78 24.88
C LYS A 2 8.02 -37.31 25.47
N HIS A 3 9.12 -37.21 24.74
CA HIS A 3 10.45 -37.45 25.29
C HIS A 3 10.75 -36.35 26.31
N CYS A 4 10.55 -36.65 27.59
CA CYS A 4 11.14 -35.88 28.68
C CYS A 4 12.65 -36.05 28.59
N GLU A 5 13.36 -35.01 28.14
CA GLU A 5 14.79 -34.91 28.44
C GLU A 5 14.97 -34.97 29.97
N PRO A 6 15.84 -35.85 30.49
CA PRO A 6 16.10 -35.92 31.91
C PRO A 6 16.62 -34.58 32.42
N LEU A 7 16.08 -34.09 33.54
CA LEU A 7 16.47 -32.84 34.21
C LEU A 7 18.00 -32.67 34.37
N LEU A 8 18.73 -33.78 34.53
CA LEU A 8 20.19 -33.78 34.58
C LEU A 8 20.86 -33.26 33.30
N VAL A 9 20.32 -33.56 32.11
CA VAL A 9 20.90 -33.15 30.83
C VAL A 9 20.69 -31.65 30.59
N ARG A 10 19.58 -31.09 31.08
CA ARG A 10 19.32 -29.64 31.04
C ARG A 10 20.21 -28.89 32.01
N PHE A 11 20.37 -29.41 33.23
CA PHE A 11 21.30 -28.84 34.21
C PHE A 11 22.74 -28.82 33.68
N PHE A 12 23.22 -29.95 33.13
CA PHE A 12 24.58 -30.02 32.57
C PHE A 12 24.79 -29.11 31.36
N LYS A 13 23.76 -28.88 30.52
CA LYS A 13 23.84 -27.93 29.39
C LYS A 13 23.86 -26.48 29.88
N GLU A 14 23.05 -26.13 30.87
CA GLU A 14 23.03 -24.78 31.44
C GLU A 14 24.31 -24.46 32.21
N GLU A 15 24.87 -25.43 32.93
CA GLU A 15 26.12 -25.27 33.68
C GLU A 15 27.32 -25.17 32.73
N LYS A 16 27.39 -26.01 31.69
CA LYS A 16 28.42 -25.87 30.64
C LYS A 16 28.30 -24.58 29.82
N MET A 17 27.10 -24.05 29.60
CA MET A 17 26.91 -22.75 28.95
C MET A 17 27.36 -21.60 29.86
N LYS A 18 27.12 -21.68 31.17
CA LYS A 18 27.62 -20.71 32.15
C LYS A 18 29.14 -20.78 32.29
N ASP A 19 29.73 -21.97 32.32
CA ASP A 19 31.18 -22.17 32.38
C ASP A 19 31.88 -21.72 31.10
N MET A 20 31.26 -21.94 29.93
CA MET A 20 31.77 -21.44 28.66
C MET A 20 31.63 -19.92 28.55
N GLN A 21 30.55 -19.32 29.08
CA GLN A 21 30.40 -17.87 29.19
C GLN A 21 31.41 -17.26 30.18
N GLN A 22 31.66 -17.92 31.33
CA GLN A 22 32.67 -17.51 32.30
C GLN A 22 34.10 -17.70 31.78
N MET A 23 34.39 -18.74 30.99
CA MET A 23 35.69 -18.89 30.32
C MET A 23 35.90 -17.85 29.21
N THR A 24 34.86 -17.39 28.51
CA THR A 24 34.97 -16.28 27.54
C THR A 24 35.03 -14.90 28.19
N LEU A 25 34.53 -14.74 29.42
CA LEU A 25 34.60 -13.49 30.19
C LEU A 25 35.84 -13.43 31.10
N GLY A 26 36.48 -14.57 31.37
CA GLY A 26 37.58 -14.73 32.33
C GLY A 26 38.99 -14.55 31.76
N SER A 27 39.16 -14.24 30.46
CA SER A 27 40.47 -13.90 29.90
C SER A 27 40.38 -12.63 29.06
N MET A 28 41.07 -11.57 29.50
CA MET A 28 41.29 -10.29 28.83
C MET A 28 40.28 -9.14 29.07
N ALA A 29 39.64 -9.07 30.23
CA ALA A 29 39.31 -7.76 30.79
C ALA A 29 40.50 -7.29 31.63
N MET A 30 41.50 -6.66 30.99
CA MET A 30 42.40 -5.79 31.74
C MET A 30 41.52 -4.68 32.33
N ASP A 31 41.41 -4.66 33.64
CA ASP A 31 40.63 -3.73 34.43
C ASP A 31 41.28 -2.33 34.35
N LEU A 32 41.08 -1.65 33.21
CA LEU A 32 41.65 -0.32 32.92
C LEU A 32 41.13 0.76 33.88
N ASN A 33 40.12 0.45 34.70
CA ASN A 33 39.51 1.40 35.64
C ASN A 33 40.10 1.32 37.05
N ALA A 34 41.07 0.43 37.30
CA ALA A 34 41.76 0.33 38.58
C ALA A 34 42.97 1.29 38.72
N SER A 35 43.25 2.14 37.72
CA SER A 35 44.39 3.05 37.78
C SER A 35 44.15 4.33 36.98
N ASN A 36 43.55 5.33 37.62
CA ASN A 36 43.80 6.75 37.29
C ASN A 36 45.28 7.10 37.58
N ASN A 37 46.23 6.44 36.90
CA ASN A 37 47.66 6.73 37.07
C ASN A 37 48.56 6.34 35.88
N PHE A 38 48.03 6.26 34.65
CA PHE A 38 48.89 6.14 33.46
C PHE A 38 49.12 7.53 32.85
N ALA A 39 49.86 8.39 33.56
CA ALA A 39 50.36 9.62 32.99
C ALA A 39 51.56 9.27 32.10
N PHE A 40 51.50 9.61 30.81
CA PHE A 40 52.67 9.53 29.94
C PHE A 40 53.62 10.67 30.33
N GLU A 41 54.60 10.37 31.18
CA GLU A 41 55.57 11.35 31.68
C GLU A 41 56.80 11.40 30.76
N ALA A 42 57.11 12.59 30.25
CA ALA A 42 58.33 12.84 29.48
C ALA A 42 58.99 14.14 30.00
N THR A 43 60.29 14.08 30.31
CA THR A 43 61.06 15.25 30.78
C THR A 43 62.09 15.66 29.74
N VAL A 44 62.10 16.94 29.36
CA VAL A 44 63.08 17.50 28.42
C VAL A 44 64.15 18.27 29.19
N GLN A 45 65.41 17.85 29.05
CA GLN A 45 66.57 18.60 29.55
C GLN A 45 67.01 19.62 28.49
N ALA A 46 67.20 20.89 28.84
CA ALA A 46 67.59 21.94 27.90
C ALA A 46 69.00 21.68 27.32
N GLY A 47 69.08 21.24 26.07
CA GLY A 47 70.35 20.99 25.40
C GLY A 47 71.04 22.28 24.95
N SER A 48 72.20 22.61 25.51
CA SER A 48 73.05 23.75 25.10
C SER A 48 74.18 23.28 24.17
N ILE A 49 74.36 23.94 23.03
CA ILE A 49 75.48 23.70 22.12
C ILE A 49 76.56 24.75 22.37
N ARG A 50 77.72 24.32 22.89
CA ARG A 50 78.93 25.14 22.95
C ARG A 50 79.75 24.91 21.69
N SER A 51 80.19 25.98 21.04
CA SER A 51 81.03 25.92 19.85
C SER A 51 82.22 26.87 19.98
N ASN A 52 83.33 26.53 19.33
CA ASN A 52 84.49 27.40 19.17
C ASN A 52 84.34 28.34 17.95
N GLY A 53 83.10 28.70 17.58
CA GLY A 53 82.83 29.49 16.38
C GLY A 53 83.55 30.83 16.36
N ASP A 54 83.66 31.49 17.52
CA ASP A 54 84.37 32.76 17.66
C ASP A 54 85.89 32.59 17.48
N GLU A 55 86.46 31.51 18.01
CA GLU A 55 87.88 31.17 17.81
C GLU A 55 88.17 30.83 16.35
N LEU A 56 87.29 30.06 15.69
CA LEU A 56 87.42 29.73 14.27
C LEU A 56 87.31 30.99 13.40
N LYS A 57 86.39 31.91 13.75
CA LYS A 57 86.23 33.19 13.07
C LYS A 57 87.49 34.04 13.19
N GLN A 58 88.09 34.12 14.38
CA GLN A 58 89.36 34.82 14.60
C GLN A 58 90.51 34.17 13.84
N TYR A 59 90.62 32.84 13.83
CA TYR A 59 91.63 32.11 13.07
C TYR A 59 91.53 32.40 11.56
N VAL A 60 90.32 32.34 11.01
CA VAL A 60 90.05 32.67 9.60
C VAL A 60 90.40 34.13 9.33
N GLN A 61 89.99 35.08 10.18
CA GLN A 61 90.29 36.51 10.04
C GLN A 61 91.80 36.81 10.06
N GLN A 62 92.57 36.16 10.93
CA GLN A 62 94.03 36.33 10.99
C GLN A 62 94.73 35.77 9.73
N HIS A 63 94.12 34.79 9.07
CA HIS A 63 94.65 34.19 7.85
C HIS A 63 94.13 34.85 6.57
N MET A 64 93.09 35.70 6.64
CA MET A 64 92.55 36.46 5.50
C MET A 64 93.59 37.37 4.82
N ALA A 65 94.53 37.94 5.59
CA ALA A 65 95.61 38.76 5.05
C ALA A 65 96.54 37.99 4.09
N LYS A 66 96.64 36.65 4.22
CA LYS A 66 97.43 35.79 3.31
C LYS A 66 96.73 35.54 1.97
N TYR A 67 95.43 35.83 1.89
CA TYR A 67 94.59 35.61 0.71
C TYR A 67 94.30 36.91 -0.04
N GLU A 68 94.94 38.03 0.31
CA GLU A 68 94.84 39.27 -0.47
C GLU A 68 95.44 39.08 -1.87
N MET A 69 94.78 39.63 -2.91
CA MET A 69 95.23 39.55 -4.31
C MET A 69 96.66 40.05 -4.51
N ARG A 70 97.10 41.01 -3.67
CA ARG A 70 98.42 41.65 -3.70
C ARG A 70 99.59 40.72 -3.32
N THR A 71 99.29 39.58 -2.70
CA THR A 71 100.28 38.60 -2.19
C THR A 71 100.62 37.49 -3.20
N TYR A 72 99.98 37.48 -4.37
CA TYR A 72 100.21 36.50 -5.44
C TYR A 72 101.01 37.14 -6.59
N VAL A 73 102.31 36.86 -6.67
CA VAL A 73 103.23 37.43 -7.67
C VAL A 73 104.09 36.31 -8.29
N GLY A 74 104.40 36.41 -9.58
CA GLY A 74 105.24 35.46 -10.34
C GLY A 74 104.48 34.31 -11.01
N ASP A 75 105.21 33.46 -11.75
CA ASP A 75 104.65 32.41 -12.64
C ASP A 75 103.81 31.34 -11.90
N ASP A 76 104.05 31.13 -10.60
CA ASP A 76 103.33 30.15 -9.76
C ASP A 76 102.06 30.70 -9.07
N ALA A 77 101.74 31.98 -9.25
CA ALA A 77 100.63 32.67 -8.56
C ALA A 77 99.28 31.95 -8.71
N ILE A 78 98.93 31.51 -9.92
CA ILE A 78 97.66 30.82 -10.23
C ILE A 78 97.57 29.47 -9.50
N LYS A 79 98.68 28.75 -9.39
CA LYS A 79 98.75 27.44 -8.71
C LYS A 79 98.49 27.61 -7.21
N LYS A 80 99.06 28.65 -6.60
CA LYS A 80 98.86 28.99 -5.18
C LYS A 80 97.42 29.42 -4.90
N MET A 81 96.83 30.29 -5.73
CA MET A 81 95.41 30.69 -5.61
C MET A 81 94.43 29.50 -5.70
N LYS A 82 94.67 28.57 -6.64
CA LYS A 82 93.84 27.36 -6.78
C LYS A 82 93.91 26.47 -5.54
N LYS A 83 95.09 26.34 -4.93
CA LYS A 83 95.31 25.59 -3.68
C LYS A 83 94.59 26.26 -2.50
N ASP A 84 94.81 27.55 -2.31
CA ASP A 84 94.19 28.32 -1.22
C ASP A 84 92.65 28.30 -1.30
N ARG A 85 92.07 28.42 -2.51
CA ARG A 85 90.63 28.25 -2.73
C ARG A 85 90.14 26.85 -2.34
N ALA A 86 90.89 25.81 -2.67
CA ALA A 86 90.54 24.45 -2.30
C ALA A 86 90.56 24.25 -0.78
N ASP A 87 91.55 24.83 -0.09
CA ASP A 87 91.67 24.77 1.37
C ASP A 87 90.52 25.54 2.07
N LEU A 88 90.12 26.72 1.56
CA LEU A 88 88.95 27.46 2.06
C LEU A 88 87.64 26.70 1.83
N ASN A 89 87.44 26.14 0.63
CA ASN A 89 86.26 25.32 0.33
C ASN A 89 86.20 24.06 1.22
N LYS A 90 87.36 23.46 1.53
CA LYS A 90 87.46 22.33 2.45
C LYS A 90 87.06 22.74 3.87
N LEU A 91 87.53 23.89 4.36
CA LEU A 91 87.14 24.42 5.67
C LEU A 91 85.62 24.67 5.76
N VAL A 92 85.01 25.29 4.75
CA VAL A 92 83.56 25.49 4.67
C VAL A 92 82.83 24.14 4.70
N SER A 93 83.27 23.19 3.88
CA SER A 93 82.70 21.83 3.83
C SER A 93 82.80 21.11 5.18
N ASP A 94 83.92 21.23 5.89
CA ASP A 94 84.14 20.58 7.19
C ASP A 94 83.26 21.19 8.29
N VAL A 95 83.10 22.52 8.31
CA VAL A 95 82.18 23.22 9.22
C VAL A 95 80.73 22.81 8.94
N GLU A 96 80.31 22.79 7.68
CA GLU A 96 78.98 22.34 7.31
C GLU A 96 78.73 20.87 7.66
N LYS A 97 79.72 20.01 7.44
CA LYS A 97 79.66 18.58 7.80
C LYS A 97 79.49 18.43 9.30
N ARG A 98 80.25 19.18 10.11
CA ARG A 98 80.11 19.15 11.57
C ARG A 98 78.77 19.71 12.04
N ARG A 99 78.27 20.80 11.44
CA ARG A 99 76.92 21.32 11.69
C ARG A 99 75.83 20.29 11.41
N LYS A 100 75.92 19.58 10.28
CA LYS A 100 74.98 18.51 9.90
C LYS A 100 75.03 17.35 10.90
N GLU A 101 76.23 16.94 11.32
CA GLU A 101 76.42 15.89 12.32
C GLU A 101 75.85 16.29 13.70
N ILE A 102 76.16 17.50 14.19
CA ILE A 102 75.62 18.00 15.47
C ILE A 102 74.09 18.09 15.41
N LYS A 103 73.52 18.60 14.30
CA LYS A 103 72.07 18.64 14.11
C LYS A 103 71.47 17.23 14.22
N LYS A 104 72.05 16.24 13.54
CA LYS A 104 71.60 14.84 13.59
C LYS A 104 71.65 14.28 15.02
N GLN A 105 72.73 14.54 15.76
CA GLN A 105 72.86 14.12 17.16
C GLN A 105 71.84 14.80 18.07
N TYR A 106 71.59 16.10 17.87
CA TYR A 106 70.63 16.86 18.67
C TYR A 106 69.17 16.47 18.40
N THR A 107 68.83 16.13 17.15
CA THR A 107 67.46 15.70 16.78
C THR A 107 67.21 14.22 17.03
N LYS A 108 68.26 13.41 17.23
CA LYS A 108 68.14 11.96 17.43
C LYS A 108 67.26 11.61 18.65
N PRO A 109 67.46 12.20 19.86
CA PRO A 109 66.60 11.92 21.00
C PRO A 109 65.12 12.24 20.74
N LEU A 110 64.84 13.33 20.02
CA LEU A 110 63.47 13.70 19.63
C LEU A 110 62.87 12.65 18.67
N THR A 111 63.65 12.20 17.69
CA THR A 111 63.20 11.20 16.71
C THR A 111 62.91 9.85 17.38
N GLU A 112 63.77 9.44 18.33
CA GLU A 112 63.59 8.20 19.09
C GLU A 112 62.34 8.26 19.96
N PHE A 113 62.11 9.39 20.66
CA PHE A 113 60.89 9.64 21.43
C PHE A 113 59.63 9.63 20.57
N GLU A 114 59.63 10.32 19.42
CA GLU A 114 58.48 10.31 18.50
C GLU A 114 58.17 8.88 18.00
N GLN A 115 59.20 8.07 17.77
CA GLN A 115 59.02 6.67 17.38
C GLN A 115 58.46 5.83 18.53
N GLU A 116 58.93 6.02 19.75
CA GLU A 116 58.40 5.36 20.95
C GLU A 116 56.91 5.67 21.16
N VAL A 117 56.54 6.95 21.07
CA VAL A 117 55.13 7.39 21.17
C VAL A 117 54.28 6.77 20.07
N LYS A 118 54.74 6.77 18.82
CA LYS A 118 54.02 6.13 17.70
C LYS A 118 53.84 4.64 17.89
N ASN A 119 54.86 3.95 18.38
CA ASN A 119 54.80 2.52 18.68
C ASN A 119 53.77 2.26 19.80
N LEU A 120 53.76 3.08 20.85
CA LEU A 120 52.78 2.98 21.94
C LEU A 120 51.35 3.21 21.44
N ILE A 121 51.12 4.24 20.63
CA ILE A 121 49.81 4.51 20.01
C ILE A 121 49.36 3.32 19.15
N THR A 122 50.26 2.77 18.32
CA THR A 122 49.95 1.63 17.44
C THR A 122 49.59 0.38 18.26
N PHE A 123 50.34 0.12 19.34
CA PHE A 123 50.10 -1.00 20.24
C PHE A 123 48.73 -0.91 20.94
N VAL A 124 48.24 0.30 21.23
CA VAL A 124 46.90 0.51 21.81
C VAL A 124 45.81 0.50 20.73
N GLN A 125 46.11 0.96 19.52
CA GLN A 125 45.13 1.00 18.43
C GLN A 125 44.73 -0.41 17.94
N GLU A 126 45.68 -1.34 17.88
CA GLU A 126 45.42 -2.73 17.45
C GLU A 126 44.32 -3.43 18.26
N PRO A 127 44.35 -3.47 19.62
CA PRO A 127 43.27 -4.06 20.39
C PRO A 127 41.95 -3.27 20.30
N ILE A 128 41.98 -1.94 20.09
CA ILE A 128 40.77 -1.15 19.84
C ILE A 128 40.10 -1.61 18.54
N ASP A 129 40.87 -1.76 17.47
CA ASP A 129 40.35 -2.19 16.17
C ASP A 129 39.81 -3.63 16.24
N HIS A 130 40.51 -4.53 16.94
CA HIS A 130 40.00 -5.88 17.22
C HIS A 130 38.68 -5.87 18.00
N LEU A 131 38.53 -5.01 19.00
CA LEU A 131 37.29 -4.88 19.75
C LEU A 131 36.16 -4.32 18.89
N ASN A 132 36.44 -3.30 18.07
CA ASN A 132 35.45 -2.73 17.14
C ASN A 132 34.92 -3.79 16.18
N GLU A 133 35.80 -4.60 15.61
CA GLU A 133 35.40 -5.71 14.74
C GLU A 133 34.58 -6.76 15.48
N LYS A 134 35.00 -7.14 16.69
CA LYS A 134 34.26 -8.09 17.54
C LYS A 134 32.86 -7.59 17.85
N ILE A 135 32.71 -6.31 18.20
CA ILE A 135 31.42 -5.67 18.46
C ILE A 135 30.54 -5.75 17.21
N ARG A 136 31.07 -5.36 16.05
CA ARG A 136 30.33 -5.41 14.78
C ARG A 136 29.80 -6.81 14.45
N VAL A 137 30.65 -7.82 14.57
CA VAL A 137 30.29 -9.22 14.29
C VAL A 137 29.22 -9.72 15.27
N GLU A 138 29.36 -9.42 16.56
CA GLU A 138 28.37 -9.86 17.55
C GLU A 138 27.04 -9.12 17.40
N GLU A 139 27.04 -7.83 17.09
CA GLU A 139 25.83 -7.07 16.76
C GLU A 139 25.09 -7.64 15.54
N GLU A 140 25.82 -8.01 14.48
CA GLU A 140 25.23 -8.63 13.30
C GLU A 140 24.62 -10.00 13.62
N LYS A 141 25.32 -10.81 14.41
CA LYS A 141 24.80 -12.09 14.91
C LYS A 141 23.52 -11.91 15.73
N LEU A 142 23.49 -10.94 16.64
CA LEU A 142 22.31 -10.63 17.45
C LEU A 142 21.14 -10.09 16.61
N LYS A 143 21.41 -9.29 15.57
CA LYS A 143 20.40 -8.87 14.58
C LYS A 143 19.83 -10.07 13.84
N ALA A 144 20.67 -10.99 13.37
CA ALA A 144 20.23 -12.21 12.69
C ALA A 144 19.39 -13.13 13.60
N GLU A 145 19.77 -13.28 14.87
CA GLU A 145 18.96 -14.01 15.86
C GLU A 145 17.62 -13.33 16.12
N THR A 146 17.60 -12.00 16.22
CA THR A 146 16.37 -11.22 16.41
C THR A 146 15.46 -11.33 15.19
N ARG A 147 16.01 -11.27 13.97
CA ARG A 147 15.27 -11.52 12.72
C ARG A 147 14.60 -12.89 12.73
N LYS A 148 15.31 -13.95 13.14
CA LYS A 148 14.73 -15.30 13.29
C LYS A 148 13.60 -15.32 14.32
N LYS A 149 13.77 -14.65 15.47
CA LYS A 149 12.73 -14.55 16.51
C LYS A 149 11.48 -13.83 16.00
N ILE A 150 11.63 -12.75 15.22
CA ILE A 150 10.53 -12.01 14.61
C ILE A 150 9.78 -12.90 13.61
N GLN A 151 10.52 -13.55 12.69
CA GLN A 151 9.93 -14.46 11.70
C GLN A 151 9.17 -15.62 12.37
N LEU A 152 9.77 -16.24 13.38
CA LEU A 152 9.15 -17.32 14.13
C LEU A 152 7.88 -16.84 14.83
N PHE A 153 7.92 -15.68 15.50
CA PHE A 153 6.74 -15.11 16.14
C PHE A 153 5.62 -14.83 15.15
N TYR A 154 5.92 -14.25 13.98
CA TYR A 154 4.92 -14.02 12.94
C TYR A 154 4.26 -15.33 12.51
N VAL A 155 5.06 -16.36 12.19
CA VAL A 155 4.55 -17.67 11.76
C VAL A 155 3.68 -18.31 12.84
N GLU A 156 4.13 -18.31 14.10
CA GLU A 156 3.36 -18.88 15.21
C GLU A 156 2.07 -18.10 15.48
N TYR A 157 2.12 -16.76 15.42
CA TYR A 157 0.92 -15.95 15.59
C TYR A 157 -0.09 -16.20 14.48
N VAL A 158 0.35 -16.20 13.23
CA VAL A 158 -0.50 -16.48 12.07
C VAL A 158 -1.20 -17.83 12.17
N LYS A 159 -0.54 -18.88 12.69
CA LYS A 159 -1.15 -20.21 12.91
C LYS A 159 -2.34 -20.18 13.88
N THR A 160 -2.41 -19.17 14.75
CA THR A 160 -3.53 -19.01 15.70
C THR A 160 -4.70 -18.19 15.13
N THR A 161 -4.63 -17.78 13.87
CA THR A 161 -5.59 -16.86 13.25
C THR A 161 -6.09 -17.37 11.90
N ASP A 162 -7.23 -16.87 11.42
CA ASP A 162 -7.80 -17.24 10.11
C ASP A 162 -6.92 -16.87 8.90
N LEU A 163 -5.94 -15.99 9.12
CA LEU A 163 -4.93 -15.66 8.11
C LEU A 163 -4.14 -16.91 7.68
N ILE A 164 -4.10 -17.98 8.50
CA ILE A 164 -3.53 -19.30 8.15
C ILE A 164 -4.18 -19.97 6.93
N ASN A 165 -5.26 -19.44 6.38
CA ASN A 165 -5.87 -19.94 5.15
C ASN A 165 -5.43 -19.18 3.89
N GLU A 166 -4.73 -18.05 4.02
CA GLU A 166 -4.35 -17.19 2.88
C GLU A 166 -2.86 -17.22 2.60
N VAL A 167 -2.39 -18.26 1.91
CA VAL A 167 -0.95 -18.57 1.78
C VAL A 167 -0.18 -17.41 1.15
N GLU A 168 -0.68 -16.87 0.05
CA GLU A 168 -0.01 -15.81 -0.71
C GLU A 168 0.04 -14.50 0.08
N TYR A 169 -1.10 -14.10 0.67
CA TYR A 169 -1.19 -12.84 1.38
C TYR A 169 -0.39 -12.84 2.69
N ARG A 170 -0.25 -13.97 3.39
CA ARG A 170 0.62 -14.07 4.58
C ARG A 170 2.05 -13.63 4.32
N THR A 171 2.65 -14.07 3.22
CA THR A 171 4.02 -13.66 2.90
C THR A 171 4.09 -12.19 2.50
N GLN A 172 3.08 -11.70 1.78
CA GLN A 172 2.98 -10.30 1.38
C GLN A 172 2.82 -9.36 2.58
N LEU A 173 1.91 -9.68 3.51
CA LEU A 173 1.66 -8.90 4.71
C LEU A 173 2.93 -8.80 5.55
N PHE A 174 3.65 -9.91 5.77
CA PHE A 174 4.91 -9.88 6.51
C PHE A 174 5.91 -8.92 5.88
N LYS A 175 6.08 -8.95 4.55
CA LYS A 175 6.98 -8.03 3.84
C LYS A 175 6.56 -6.57 3.99
N GLN A 176 5.27 -6.28 3.99
CA GLN A 176 4.76 -4.91 4.12
C GLN A 176 4.93 -4.34 5.53
N ILE A 177 4.76 -5.16 6.57
CA ILE A 177 4.81 -4.70 7.97
C ILE A 177 6.20 -4.77 8.60
N TYR A 178 7.12 -5.54 8.00
CA TYR A 178 8.45 -5.75 8.56
C TYR A 178 9.29 -4.48 8.52
N ASP A 179 9.80 -4.07 9.69
CA ASP A 179 10.75 -2.96 9.82
C ASP A 179 12.12 -3.51 10.25
N GLN A 180 13.15 -3.26 9.43
CA GLN A 180 14.53 -3.67 9.70
C GLN A 180 15.06 -3.08 11.03
N LYS A 181 14.53 -1.95 11.49
CA LYS A 181 14.91 -1.36 12.78
C LYS A 181 14.59 -2.28 13.96
N TRP A 182 13.61 -3.18 13.83
CA TRP A 182 13.26 -4.16 14.87
C TRP A 182 14.37 -5.17 15.16
N GLU A 183 15.35 -5.31 14.27
CA GLU A 183 16.50 -6.19 14.47
C GLU A 183 17.50 -5.62 15.49
N ASN A 184 17.46 -4.30 15.74
CA ASN A 184 18.37 -3.65 16.68
C ASN A 184 18.05 -4.04 18.14
N MET A 185 19.08 -4.31 18.93
CA MET A 185 18.93 -4.64 20.35
C MET A 185 18.23 -3.55 21.18
N SER A 186 18.34 -2.28 20.77
CA SER A 186 17.67 -1.17 21.44
C SER A 186 16.16 -1.21 21.29
N VAL A 187 15.61 -1.95 20.31
CA VAL A 187 14.17 -2.07 20.08
C VAL A 187 13.61 -3.21 20.93
N PRO A 188 12.71 -2.93 21.89
CA PRO A 188 12.16 -3.95 22.76
C PRO A 188 11.33 -4.98 21.98
N GLN A 189 11.36 -6.23 22.42
CA GLN A 189 10.55 -7.32 21.83
C GLN A 189 9.05 -6.99 21.76
N LYS A 190 8.54 -6.28 22.77
CA LYS A 190 7.14 -5.86 22.82
C LYS A 190 6.73 -5.04 21.59
N THR A 191 7.61 -4.17 21.08
CA THR A 191 7.32 -3.25 19.97
C THR A 191 6.95 -4.01 18.70
N TRP A 192 7.82 -4.92 18.25
CA TRP A 192 7.55 -5.67 17.02
C TRP A 192 6.45 -6.72 17.21
N LYS A 193 6.30 -7.31 18.41
CA LYS A 193 5.18 -8.21 18.69
C LYS A 193 3.84 -7.49 18.53
N THR A 194 3.70 -6.34 19.18
CA THR A 194 2.46 -5.55 19.11
C THR A 194 2.19 -5.07 17.69
N ALA A 195 3.21 -4.62 16.95
CA ALA A 195 3.05 -4.21 15.55
C ALA A 195 2.54 -5.36 14.66
N ILE A 196 3.15 -6.55 14.78
CA ILE A 196 2.73 -7.74 14.05
C ILE A 196 1.29 -8.13 14.40
N MET A 197 0.98 -8.21 15.69
CA MET A 197 -0.36 -8.58 16.14
C MET A 197 -1.41 -7.59 15.65
N SER A 198 -1.12 -6.29 15.76
CA SER A 198 -2.01 -5.23 15.32
C SER A 198 -2.31 -5.33 13.82
N ALA A 199 -1.29 -5.50 12.98
CA ALA A 199 -1.49 -5.57 11.54
C ALA A 199 -2.30 -6.80 11.11
N VAL A 200 -2.02 -7.97 11.69
CA VAL A 200 -2.79 -9.20 11.42
C VAL A 200 -4.24 -9.03 11.87
N ASN A 201 -4.49 -8.49 13.06
CA ASN A 201 -5.85 -8.30 13.57
C ASN A 201 -6.63 -7.27 12.75
N GLN A 202 -6.01 -6.12 12.41
CA GLN A 202 -6.64 -5.10 11.58
C GLN A 202 -7.05 -5.65 10.20
N TYR A 203 -6.21 -6.50 9.60
CA TYR A 203 -6.56 -7.17 8.35
C TYR A 203 -7.78 -8.09 8.52
N LEU A 204 -7.78 -8.94 9.54
CA LEU A 204 -8.86 -9.89 9.78
C LEU A 204 -10.17 -9.19 10.14
N GLU A 205 -10.12 -8.19 11.01
CA GLU A 205 -11.26 -7.33 11.32
C GLU A 205 -11.78 -6.63 10.08
N GLY A 206 -10.89 -6.06 9.25
CA GLY A 206 -11.27 -5.44 7.99
C GLY A 206 -11.95 -6.43 7.04
N LYS A 207 -11.40 -7.63 6.89
CA LYS A 207 -12.01 -8.70 6.09
C LYS A 207 -13.40 -9.09 6.61
N GLN A 208 -13.57 -9.20 7.93
CA GLN A 208 -14.88 -9.48 8.53
C GLN A 208 -15.89 -8.35 8.29
N ILE A 209 -15.45 -7.09 8.36
CA ILE A 209 -16.30 -5.94 7.99
C ILE A 209 -16.75 -6.08 6.54
N LEU A 210 -15.82 -6.34 5.60
CA LEU A 210 -16.16 -6.52 4.18
C LEU A 210 -17.13 -7.68 3.94
N LEU A 211 -17.02 -8.78 4.69
CA LEU A 211 -17.97 -9.89 4.63
C LEU A 211 -19.36 -9.47 5.14
N SER A 212 -19.43 -8.74 6.24
CA SER A 212 -20.70 -8.29 6.84
C SER A 212 -21.45 -7.25 6.00
N MET A 213 -20.78 -6.58 5.05
CA MET A 213 -21.44 -5.71 4.06
C MET A 213 -22.33 -6.47 3.07
N ASN A 214 -22.21 -7.81 2.99
CA ASN A 214 -23.08 -8.68 2.19
C ASN A 214 -23.13 -8.33 0.68
N GLU A 215 -22.00 -7.92 0.11
CA GLU A 215 -21.84 -7.59 -1.31
C GLU A 215 -20.84 -8.57 -1.99
N PRO A 216 -21.25 -9.82 -2.25
CA PRO A 216 -20.34 -10.89 -2.71
C PRO A 216 -19.73 -10.62 -4.10
N GLU A 217 -20.42 -9.87 -4.96
CA GLU A 217 -19.92 -9.48 -6.28
C GLU A 217 -18.68 -8.58 -6.18
N PHE A 218 -18.65 -7.69 -5.19
CA PHE A 218 -17.58 -6.69 -5.02
C PHE A 218 -16.55 -7.09 -3.97
N PHE A 219 -16.85 -8.10 -3.15
CA PHE A 219 -15.97 -8.59 -2.09
C PHE A 219 -14.55 -8.94 -2.59
N PRO A 220 -14.33 -9.68 -3.69
CA PRO A 220 -12.98 -10.01 -4.15
C PRO A 220 -12.13 -8.77 -4.49
N GLU A 221 -12.73 -7.78 -5.13
CA GLU A 221 -12.06 -6.53 -5.50
C GLU A 221 -11.73 -5.69 -4.26
N ALA A 222 -12.67 -5.61 -3.31
CA ALA A 222 -12.48 -4.93 -2.04
C ALA A 222 -11.44 -5.61 -1.14
N LEU A 223 -11.42 -6.95 -1.11
CA LEU A 223 -10.40 -7.70 -0.39
C LEU A 223 -9.01 -7.41 -0.95
N LEU A 224 -8.86 -7.37 -2.28
CA LEU A 224 -7.60 -7.01 -2.93
C LEU A 224 -7.20 -5.55 -2.61
N CYS A 225 -8.17 -4.63 -2.53
CA CYS A 225 -7.92 -3.26 -2.09
C CYS A 225 -7.35 -3.24 -0.66
N LEU A 226 -8.02 -3.91 0.28
CA LEU A 226 -7.56 -4.04 1.67
C LEU A 226 -6.14 -4.65 1.76
N GLN A 227 -5.85 -5.70 0.99
CA GLN A 227 -4.54 -6.34 0.96
C GLN A 227 -3.42 -5.40 0.44
N LYS A 228 -3.75 -4.48 -0.46
CA LYS A 228 -2.79 -3.53 -1.03
C LYS A 228 -2.57 -2.32 -0.13
N THR A 229 -3.64 -1.73 0.39
CA THR A 229 -3.58 -0.48 1.15
C THR A 229 -3.39 -0.69 2.65
N GLN A 230 -3.73 -1.89 3.15
CA GLN A 230 -3.88 -2.20 4.58
C GLN A 230 -4.89 -1.29 5.30
N LYS A 231 -5.77 -0.61 4.55
CA LYS A 231 -6.77 0.30 5.07
C LYS A 231 -8.15 -0.22 4.74
N CYS A 232 -8.89 -0.58 5.78
CA CYS A 232 -10.28 -1.03 5.65
C CYS A 232 -11.18 0.04 5.02
N ASP A 233 -10.95 1.32 5.35
CA ASP A 233 -11.75 2.44 4.84
C ASP A 233 -11.70 2.55 3.31
N ASP A 234 -10.55 2.31 2.69
CA ASP A 234 -10.39 2.35 1.23
C ASP A 234 -11.23 1.23 0.57
N ALA A 235 -11.22 0.03 1.15
CA ALA A 235 -12.00 -1.11 0.66
C ALA A 235 -13.50 -0.92 0.87
N ILE A 236 -13.92 -0.35 2.01
CA ILE A 236 -15.31 0.01 2.29
C ILE A 236 -15.79 1.06 1.29
N ALA A 237 -14.99 2.09 1.03
CA ALA A 237 -15.31 3.14 0.06
C ALA A 237 -15.49 2.56 -1.34
N LEU A 238 -14.64 1.61 -1.74
CA LEU A 238 -14.77 0.90 -3.01
C LEU A 238 -16.11 0.17 -3.12
N ILE A 239 -16.50 -0.62 -2.11
CA ILE A 239 -17.80 -1.32 -2.13
C ILE A 239 -18.94 -0.31 -2.24
N LYS A 240 -18.93 0.76 -1.42
CA LYS A 240 -19.97 1.80 -1.45
C LYS A 240 -20.10 2.45 -2.83
N GLN A 241 -18.98 2.76 -3.47
CA GLN A 241 -18.96 3.31 -4.82
C GLN A 241 -19.60 2.33 -5.83
N LYS A 242 -19.19 1.07 -5.82
CA LYS A 242 -19.68 0.05 -6.76
C LYS A 242 -21.18 -0.23 -6.59
N VAL A 243 -21.67 -0.27 -5.34
CA VAL A 243 -23.10 -0.40 -5.04
C VAL A 243 -23.88 0.82 -5.56
N SER A 244 -23.37 2.03 -5.35
CA SER A 244 -23.98 3.25 -5.87
C SER A 244 -24.05 3.23 -7.41
N ASP A 245 -22.98 2.82 -8.07
CA ASP A 245 -22.93 2.70 -9.53
C ASP A 245 -23.92 1.65 -10.06
N ARG A 246 -24.04 0.50 -9.38
CA ARG A 246 -25.02 -0.55 -9.71
C ARG A 246 -26.46 -0.01 -9.61
N GLN A 247 -26.77 0.69 -8.51
CA GLN A 247 -28.08 1.28 -8.29
C GLN A 247 -28.42 2.34 -9.34
N GLU A 248 -27.45 3.18 -9.72
CA GLU A 248 -27.66 4.19 -10.77
C GLU A 248 -27.91 3.54 -12.14
N ARG A 249 -27.13 2.52 -12.50
CA ARG A 249 -27.35 1.76 -13.75
C ARG A 249 -28.73 1.11 -13.79
N GLU A 250 -29.20 0.57 -12.67
CA GLU A 250 -30.53 -0.02 -12.56
C GLU A 250 -31.63 1.02 -12.71
N ARG A 251 -31.49 2.20 -12.08
CA ARG A 251 -32.42 3.33 -12.25
C ARG A 251 -32.53 3.74 -13.71
N ILE A 252 -31.39 3.92 -14.38
CA ILE A 252 -31.34 4.27 -15.81
C ILE A 252 -32.02 3.19 -16.66
N ARG A 253 -31.82 1.89 -16.34
CA ARG A 253 -32.47 0.79 -17.07
C ARG A 253 -33.98 0.80 -16.93
N ILE A 254 -34.49 0.95 -15.70
CA ILE A 254 -35.94 0.99 -15.42
C ILE A 254 -36.57 2.21 -16.11
N GLU A 255 -35.93 3.37 -16.06
CA GLU A 255 -36.43 4.59 -16.72
C GLU A 255 -36.44 4.44 -18.25
N ALA A 256 -35.39 3.84 -18.83
CA ALA A 256 -35.33 3.57 -20.26
C ALA A 256 -36.41 2.57 -20.71
N GLU A 257 -36.65 1.51 -19.95
CA GLU A 257 -37.71 0.53 -20.23
C GLU A 257 -39.11 1.16 -20.12
N ALA A 258 -39.35 1.98 -19.10
CA ALA A 258 -40.61 2.71 -18.93
C ALA A 258 -40.85 3.69 -20.10
N LYS A 259 -39.81 4.42 -20.53
CA LYS A 259 -39.87 5.32 -21.69
C LYS A 259 -40.13 4.55 -22.98
N ALA A 260 -39.46 3.43 -23.21
CA ALA A 260 -39.67 2.59 -24.40
C ALA A 260 -41.10 2.03 -24.45
N LYS A 261 -41.62 1.53 -23.32
CA LYS A 261 -43.00 1.04 -23.22
C LYS A 261 -44.02 2.15 -23.47
N ALA A 262 -43.82 3.33 -22.88
CA ALA A 262 -44.69 4.49 -23.11
C ALA A 262 -44.68 4.95 -24.59
N GLN A 263 -43.53 4.93 -25.24
CA GLN A 263 -43.41 5.23 -26.67
C GLN A 263 -44.16 4.20 -27.53
N TYR A 264 -43.99 2.90 -27.24
CA TYR A 264 -44.70 1.83 -27.95
C TYR A 264 -46.22 1.93 -27.80
N GLU A 265 -46.72 2.16 -26.58
CA GLU A 265 -48.15 2.36 -26.33
C GLU A 265 -48.71 3.61 -27.01
N ALA A 266 -47.94 4.71 -27.04
CA ALA A 266 -48.32 5.93 -27.75
C ALA A 266 -48.37 5.70 -29.27
N GLU A 267 -47.44 4.93 -29.84
CA GLU A 267 -47.44 4.57 -31.26
C GLU A 267 -48.61 3.66 -31.61
N LEU A 268 -48.93 2.67 -30.78
CA LEU A 268 -50.09 1.80 -30.96
C LEU A 268 -51.41 2.59 -30.94
N LYS A 269 -51.58 3.49 -29.96
CA LYS A 269 -52.75 4.39 -29.89
C LYS A 269 -52.86 5.31 -31.11
N LYS A 270 -51.72 5.80 -31.64
CA LYS A 270 -51.71 6.59 -32.88
C LYS A 270 -52.16 5.75 -34.08
N LYS A 271 -51.66 4.52 -34.23
CA LYS A 271 -52.06 3.60 -35.30
C LYS A 271 -53.54 3.23 -35.22
N GLU A 272 -54.05 2.92 -34.03
CA GLU A 272 -55.48 2.64 -33.81
C GLU A 272 -56.37 3.85 -34.12
N ALA A 273 -55.97 5.05 -33.70
CA ALA A 273 -56.70 6.28 -34.02
C ALA A 273 -56.70 6.59 -35.53
N GLU A 274 -55.59 6.33 -36.23
CA GLU A 274 -55.51 6.48 -37.68
C GLU A 274 -56.39 5.45 -38.40
N GLN A 275 -56.40 4.19 -37.97
CA GLN A 275 -57.27 3.15 -38.52
C GLN A 275 -58.76 3.48 -38.31
N LYS A 276 -59.15 3.94 -37.11
CA LYS A 276 -60.52 4.38 -36.84
C LYS A 276 -60.94 5.52 -37.77
N LYS A 277 -60.08 6.53 -37.96
CA LYS A 277 -60.33 7.62 -38.91
C LYS A 277 -60.48 7.12 -40.36
N ARG A 278 -59.63 6.18 -40.80
CA ARG A 278 -59.73 5.58 -42.15
C ARG A 278 -61.05 4.84 -42.36
N ILE A 279 -61.46 4.02 -41.38
CA ILE A 279 -62.73 3.28 -41.43
C ILE A 279 -63.92 4.25 -41.46
N GLU A 280 -63.91 5.28 -40.62
CA GLU A 280 -64.98 6.27 -40.56
C GLU A 280 -65.09 7.09 -41.85
N GLU A 281 -63.96 7.45 -42.46
CA GLU A 281 -63.93 8.12 -43.76
C GLU A 281 -64.46 7.21 -44.89
N GLU A 282 -64.16 5.91 -44.83
CA GLU A 282 -64.67 4.93 -45.80
C GLU A 282 -66.17 4.68 -45.65
N ILE A 283 -66.68 4.58 -44.41
CA ILE A 283 -68.13 4.54 -44.13
C ILE A 283 -68.80 5.80 -44.67
N ARG A 284 -68.24 6.99 -44.41
CA ARG A 284 -68.78 8.26 -44.91
C ARG A 284 -68.82 8.31 -46.44
N LYS A 285 -67.81 7.77 -47.12
CA LYS A 285 -67.79 7.65 -48.59
C LYS A 285 -68.86 6.69 -49.09
N ARG A 286 -69.01 5.51 -48.48
CA ARG A 286 -70.06 4.54 -48.83
C ARG A 286 -71.47 5.09 -48.62
N GLU A 287 -71.71 5.78 -47.50
CA GLU A 287 -73.00 6.43 -47.23
C GLU A 287 -73.32 7.53 -48.25
N ALA A 288 -72.32 8.33 -48.64
CA ALA A 288 -72.49 9.34 -49.70
C ALA A 288 -72.78 8.69 -51.06
N GLU A 289 -72.18 7.54 -51.35
CA GLU A 289 -72.41 6.79 -52.59
C GLU A 289 -73.79 6.12 -52.61
N ILE A 290 -74.24 5.53 -51.50
CA ILE A 290 -75.59 5.00 -51.34
C ILE A 290 -76.63 6.11 -51.52
N LYS A 291 -76.42 7.29 -50.90
CA LYS A 291 -77.30 8.45 -51.10
C LYS A 291 -77.35 8.91 -52.56
N LYS A 292 -76.23 8.91 -53.28
CA LYS A 292 -76.21 9.21 -54.72
C LYS A 292 -76.98 8.18 -55.54
N LYS A 293 -76.85 6.88 -55.24
CA LYS A 293 -77.61 5.81 -55.91
C LYS A 293 -79.11 5.88 -55.61
N MET A 294 -79.51 6.12 -54.36
CA MET A 294 -80.93 6.30 -54.01
C MET A 294 -81.55 7.52 -54.71
N VAL A 295 -80.81 8.61 -54.92
CA VAL A 295 -81.31 9.77 -55.70
C VAL A 295 -81.44 9.45 -57.19
N ALA A 296 -80.56 8.61 -57.75
CA ALA A 296 -80.67 8.13 -59.13
C ALA A 296 -81.83 7.14 -59.32
N ASP A 297 -82.04 6.22 -58.38
CA ASP A 297 -83.14 5.25 -58.41
C ASP A 297 -84.51 5.92 -58.16
N ASN A 298 -84.57 6.97 -57.35
CA ASN A 298 -85.83 7.73 -57.14
C ASN A 298 -86.19 8.62 -58.34
N GLN A 299 -85.25 8.93 -59.23
CA GLN A 299 -85.52 9.57 -60.53
C GLN A 299 -86.01 8.57 -61.59
N SER A 300 -85.73 7.26 -61.44
CA SER A 300 -86.25 6.21 -62.35
C SER A 300 -87.59 5.63 -61.91
N ALA A 301 -87.92 5.66 -60.60
CA ALA A 301 -89.20 5.17 -60.05
C ALA A 301 -90.41 6.09 -60.29
N LEU A 302 -90.21 7.35 -60.68
CA LEU A 302 -91.30 8.33 -60.90
C LEU A 302 -92.05 8.17 -62.25
N ASN A 303 -91.72 7.16 -63.07
CA ASN A 303 -92.30 6.93 -64.39
C ASN A 303 -93.19 5.68 -64.53
N PHE A 304 -93.53 4.95 -63.47
CA PHE A 304 -94.39 3.77 -63.61
C PHE A 304 -95.29 3.49 -62.38
N GLU A 305 -96.24 4.39 -62.10
CA GLU A 305 -97.30 4.11 -61.13
C GLU A 305 -98.65 4.72 -61.56
N LYS A 306 -99.46 3.93 -62.26
CA LYS A 306 -100.93 4.05 -62.41
C LYS A 306 -101.47 2.65 -62.70
N HIS A 307 -101.93 1.89 -61.71
CA HIS A 307 -103.33 1.71 -61.28
C HIS A 307 -103.40 0.20 -60.92
N THR A 308 -104.02 -0.31 -59.86
CA THR A 308 -105.32 0.00 -59.25
C THR A 308 -105.39 -0.45 -57.77
N THR A 309 -105.79 0.50 -56.93
CA THR A 309 -106.63 0.43 -55.71
C THR A 309 -107.93 -0.39 -55.90
N LYS A 310 -108.69 -0.96 -54.95
CA LYS A 310 -108.76 -1.08 -53.46
C LYS A 310 -110.13 -1.79 -53.18
N THR A 311 -110.35 -2.57 -52.11
CA THR A 311 -111.20 -2.20 -50.92
C THR A 311 -111.94 -3.48 -50.42
N GLU A 312 -111.55 -4.09 -49.28
CA GLU A 312 -112.24 -4.16 -47.95
C GLU A 312 -113.23 -5.35 -47.77
N MET A 313 -113.46 -6.02 -46.62
CA MET A 313 -113.33 -5.65 -45.20
C MET A 313 -113.52 -6.86 -44.22
N LYS A 314 -113.04 -6.70 -42.95
CA LYS A 314 -113.45 -7.32 -41.64
C LYS A 314 -112.86 -8.71 -41.27
N SER A 315 -112.44 -9.04 -40.03
CA SER A 315 -112.62 -8.45 -38.68
C SER A 315 -111.65 -9.02 -37.60
N ALA A 316 -111.35 -8.18 -36.58
CA ALA A 316 -111.10 -8.44 -35.15
C ALA A 316 -109.71 -8.87 -34.58
N SER A 317 -109.27 -8.10 -33.57
CA SER A 317 -108.02 -8.13 -32.76
C SER A 317 -108.33 -8.49 -31.27
N PRO A 318 -107.54 -8.15 -30.22
CA PRO A 318 -106.20 -8.61 -29.77
C PRO A 318 -106.14 -8.95 -28.24
N VAL A 319 -105.02 -9.50 -27.71
CA VAL A 319 -104.69 -9.49 -26.26
C VAL A 319 -103.17 -9.25 -26.03
N MET A 320 -102.88 -8.31 -25.11
CA MET A 320 -101.60 -7.84 -24.52
C MET A 320 -101.28 -8.61 -23.21
N PRO A 321 -100.09 -8.58 -22.55
CA PRO A 321 -99.35 -7.37 -22.11
C PRO A 321 -97.81 -7.46 -22.24
N ASN A 322 -97.08 -6.38 -22.56
CA ASN A 322 -96.69 -5.22 -21.75
C ASN A 322 -96.06 -5.57 -20.38
N ASN A 323 -94.74 -5.35 -20.24
CA ASN A 323 -94.28 -4.44 -19.19
C ASN A 323 -92.91 -3.84 -19.53
N SER A 324 -92.93 -2.52 -19.76
CA SER A 324 -91.84 -1.60 -19.53
C SER A 324 -91.32 -1.67 -18.08
N ALA A 325 -90.01 -1.55 -17.88
CA ALA A 325 -89.41 -0.56 -16.96
C ALA A 325 -87.94 -0.91 -16.69
N SER A 326 -87.03 -0.08 -17.20
CA SER A 326 -85.86 0.38 -16.43
C SER A 326 -86.22 1.75 -15.86
N PRO A 327 -85.52 2.36 -14.87
CA PRO A 327 -84.38 1.88 -14.08
C PRO A 327 -84.56 2.13 -12.55
N LYS A 328 -83.87 1.39 -11.68
CA LYS A 328 -83.58 1.85 -10.31
C LYS A 328 -82.16 1.50 -9.90
N LYS A 329 -81.40 2.55 -9.55
CA LYS A 329 -80.12 2.50 -8.85
C LYS A 329 -80.39 2.05 -7.41
N GLU A 330 -79.97 0.85 -7.06
CA GLU A 330 -79.77 0.43 -5.66
C GLU A 330 -78.49 -0.41 -5.60
N ALA A 331 -77.74 -0.25 -4.51
CA ALA A 331 -76.39 -0.78 -4.30
C ALA A 331 -76.31 -2.28 -4.61
N GLY A 332 -75.56 -2.63 -5.66
CA GLY A 332 -75.56 -3.96 -6.27
C GLY A 332 -74.85 -5.01 -5.42
N MET A 333 -75.63 -5.85 -4.74
CA MET A 333 -75.19 -7.18 -4.34
C MET A 333 -75.54 -8.13 -5.51
N VAL A 334 -74.51 -8.65 -6.20
CA VAL A 334 -74.69 -9.56 -7.34
C VAL A 334 -74.63 -11.00 -6.81
N THR A 335 -75.69 -11.78 -7.01
CA THR A 335 -75.72 -13.22 -6.74
C THR A 335 -75.46 -13.99 -8.03
N PHE A 336 -74.56 -14.96 -7.98
CA PHE A 336 -74.23 -15.84 -9.10
C PHE A 336 -73.85 -17.22 -8.57
N SER A 337 -74.18 -18.27 -9.33
CA SER A 337 -73.88 -19.65 -8.96
C SER A 337 -72.61 -20.11 -9.67
N VAL A 338 -71.71 -20.75 -8.93
CA VAL A 338 -70.44 -21.29 -9.47
C VAL A 338 -70.45 -22.80 -9.34
N ARG A 339 -69.92 -23.49 -10.36
CA ARG A 339 -69.70 -24.94 -10.28
C ARG A 339 -68.71 -25.25 -9.17
N LYS A 340 -68.92 -26.32 -8.41
CA LYS A 340 -68.08 -26.71 -7.25
C LYS A 340 -66.58 -26.74 -7.55
N GLN A 341 -66.19 -27.17 -8.75
CA GLN A 341 -64.79 -27.23 -9.21
C GLN A 341 -64.13 -25.86 -9.44
N ASP A 342 -64.92 -24.81 -9.68
CA ASP A 342 -64.44 -23.47 -10.03
C ASP A 342 -64.52 -22.50 -8.82
N ALA A 343 -65.09 -22.94 -7.69
CA ALA A 343 -65.33 -22.12 -6.50
C ALA A 343 -64.04 -21.52 -5.91
N GLN A 344 -62.97 -22.32 -5.80
CA GLN A 344 -61.68 -21.87 -5.25
C GLN A 344 -61.03 -20.75 -6.10
N LYS A 345 -61.18 -20.80 -7.42
CA LYS A 345 -60.63 -19.78 -8.33
C LYS A 345 -61.38 -18.46 -8.20
N VAL A 346 -62.70 -18.53 -8.03
CA VAL A 346 -63.54 -17.35 -7.81
C VAL A 346 -63.25 -16.71 -6.46
N GLU A 347 -63.09 -17.50 -5.38
CA GLU A 347 -62.71 -16.97 -4.07
C GLU A 347 -61.35 -16.26 -4.09
N GLN A 348 -60.33 -16.85 -4.74
CA GLN A 348 -59.03 -16.19 -4.91
C GLN A 348 -59.15 -14.88 -5.67
N PHE A 349 -59.94 -14.83 -6.73
CA PHE A 349 -60.16 -13.61 -7.50
C PHE A 349 -60.83 -12.52 -6.65
N LEU A 350 -61.85 -12.87 -5.87
CA LEU A 350 -62.56 -11.93 -5.00
C LEU A 350 -61.64 -11.39 -3.89
N PHE A 351 -60.80 -12.24 -3.31
CA PHE A 351 -59.80 -11.84 -2.30
C PHE A 351 -58.73 -10.91 -2.88
N MET A 352 -58.18 -11.23 -4.07
CA MET A 352 -57.15 -10.41 -4.72
C MET A 352 -57.65 -9.02 -5.13
N ASN A 353 -58.97 -8.85 -5.31
CA ASN A 353 -59.58 -7.59 -5.72
C ASN A 353 -60.35 -6.90 -4.58
N ASP A 354 -60.19 -7.37 -3.34
CA ASP A 354 -60.80 -6.80 -2.12
C ASP A 354 -62.34 -6.70 -2.19
N ILE A 355 -62.97 -7.68 -2.86
CA ILE A 355 -64.42 -7.75 -3.05
C ILE A 355 -65.04 -8.57 -1.91
N ARG A 356 -65.88 -7.93 -1.09
CA ARG A 356 -66.61 -8.59 0.01
C ARG A 356 -67.68 -9.54 -0.54
N TYR A 357 -67.70 -10.79 -0.03
CA TYR A 357 -68.67 -11.81 -0.43
C TYR A 357 -69.24 -12.59 0.77
N LYS A 358 -70.35 -13.30 0.56
CA LYS A 358 -70.97 -14.21 1.52
C LYS A 358 -71.39 -15.50 0.81
N MET A 359 -70.98 -16.66 1.32
CA MET A 359 -71.39 -17.96 0.78
C MET A 359 -72.80 -18.30 1.28
N GLY A 360 -73.72 -18.58 0.34
CA GLY A 360 -75.02 -19.18 0.65
C GLY A 360 -74.93 -20.70 0.48
N LEU A 361 -75.20 -21.45 1.56
CA LEU A 361 -75.40 -22.89 1.49
C LEU A 361 -76.89 -23.13 1.19
N GLU A 362 -77.23 -23.43 -0.07
CA GLU A 362 -78.50 -24.11 -0.36
C GLU A 362 -78.24 -25.62 -0.20
N GLY A 363 -79.09 -26.26 0.62
CA GLY A 363 -78.98 -27.67 1.02
C GLY A 363 -79.38 -28.66 -0.06
#